data_AF-A0A935S5B5-F1
#
_entry.id   AF-A0A935S5B5-F1
#
_cell.length_a   1.000
_cell.length_b   1.000
_cell.length_c   1.000
_cell.angle_alpha   90.00
_cell.angle_beta   90.00
_cell.angle_gamma   90.00
#
_symmetry.space_group_name_H-M   'P 1'
#
loop_
_entity.id
_entity.type
_entity.pdbx_description
1 polymer ?
#
loop_
_entity_poly.entity_id
_entity_poly.type
_entity_poly.pdbx_seq_one_letter_code
_entity_poly.pdbx_strand_id
1 'polypeptide(L)' 'MNRMSASTYYDVSAANVASVSNRYNEVLTYDIRGNILTLNRTGYYTDAGSCLYNTIDNLTYNYAANNNKLTSALSG' A
#
# COMPACT_ATOMS: atom_id res chain seq x y z
N MET A 1 1.05 -18.75 -6.51
CA MET A 1 2.03 -17.70 -6.82
C MET A 1 2.29 -16.94 -5.53
N ASN A 2 3.48 -17.04 -4.93
CA ASN A 2 3.76 -16.38 -3.64
C ASN A 2 4.20 -14.94 -3.89
N ARG A 3 3.33 -13.99 -3.55
CA ARG A 3 3.59 -12.54 -3.60
C ARG A 3 3.07 -11.91 -2.32
N MET A 4 3.68 -10.82 -1.92
CA MET A 4 3.25 -10.06 -0.74
C MET A 4 1.95 -9.33 -1.04
N SER A 5 0.83 -9.77 -0.46
CA SER A 5 -0.48 -9.12 -0.68
C SER A 5 -0.81 -8.05 0.36
N ALA A 6 -0.07 -8.01 1.47
CA ALA A 6 -0.26 -7.03 2.52
C ALA A 6 1.04 -6.79 3.32
N SER A 7 1.18 -5.56 3.81
CA SER A 7 2.15 -5.15 4.84
C SER A 7 1.38 -4.53 6.00
N THR A 8 1.76 -4.84 7.23
CA THR A 8 1.24 -4.16 8.41
C THR A 8 2.38 -3.65 9.26
N TYR A 9 2.35 -2.35 9.57
CA TYR A 9 3.31 -1.73 10.46
C TYR A 9 2.95 -2.01 11.92
N TYR A 10 3.97 -2.30 12.72
CA TYR A 10 3.84 -2.46 14.16
C TYR A 10 4.73 -1.45 14.85
N ASP A 11 4.15 -0.74 15.81
CA ASP A 11 4.93 -0.02 16.81
C ASP A 11 5.52 -1.03 17.79
N VAL A 12 6.79 -0.84 18.13
CA VAL A 12 7.48 -1.64 19.14
C VAL A 12 7.76 -0.76 20.34
N SER A 13 7.18 -1.11 21.47
CA SER A 13 7.39 -0.37 22.72
C SER A 13 8.79 -0.61 23.30
N ALA A 14 9.20 0.20 24.28
CA ALA A 14 10.44 0.00 25.03
C ALA A 14 10.49 -1.35 25.78
N ALA A 15 9.32 -1.97 26.05
CA ALA A 15 9.21 -3.31 26.61
C ALA A 15 9.28 -4.41 25.53
N ASN A 16 9.65 -4.08 24.30
CA ASN A 16 9.80 -4.99 23.17
C ASN A 16 8.50 -5.71 22.76
N VAL A 17 7.35 -5.09 23.05
CA VAL A 17 6.03 -5.57 22.65
C VAL A 17 5.61 -4.88 21.36
N ALA A 18 5.26 -5.67 20.34
CA ALA A 18 4.73 -5.20 19.08
C ALA A 18 3.20 -4.97 19.18
N SER A 19 2.74 -3.80 18.76
CA SER A 19 1.31 -3.47 18.62
C SER A 19 1.02 -3.01 17.20
N VAL A 20 -0.03 -3.53 16.59
CA VAL A 20 -0.49 -3.09 15.27
C VAL A 20 -0.70 -1.58 15.32
N SER A 21 -0.16 -0.85 14.35
CA SER A 21 -0.50 0.55 14.18
C SER A 21 -0.80 0.89 12.74
N ASN A 22 -1.66 1.87 12.54
CA ASN A 22 -2.07 2.30 11.22
C ASN A 22 -1.11 3.37 10.66
N ARG A 23 0.20 3.23 10.90
CA ARG A 23 1.19 4.23 10.47
C ARG A 23 1.59 4.07 9.02
N TYR A 24 1.80 2.83 8.56
CA TYR A 24 2.19 2.51 7.18
C TYR A 24 1.74 1.08 6.81
N ASN A 25 0.45 0.93 6.54
CA ASN A 25 -0.13 -0.33 6.10
C ASN A 25 -0.33 -0.33 4.59
N GLU A 26 -0.13 -1.49 3.98
CA GLU A 26 -0.23 -1.64 2.53
C GLU A 26 -1.07 -2.87 2.18
N VAL A 27 -1.91 -2.75 1.16
CA VAL A 27 -2.63 -3.87 0.55
C VAL A 27 -2.38 -3.82 -0.95
N LEU A 28 -1.93 -4.94 -1.51
CA LEU A 28 -1.56 -5.09 -2.91
C LEU A 28 -2.34 -6.24 -3.55
N THR A 29 -2.78 -6.02 -4.79
CA THR A 29 -3.31 -7.10 -5.65
C THR A 29 -2.44 -7.26 -6.88
N TYR A 30 -2.50 -8.44 -7.51
CA TYR A 30 -1.66 -8.76 -8.65
C TYR A 30 -2.44 -9.47 -9.76
N ASP A 31 -2.00 -9.29 -11.01
CA ASP A 31 -2.43 -10.12 -12.12
C ASP A 31 -1.68 -11.47 -12.15
N ILE A 32 -2.07 -12.35 -13.09
CA ILE A 32 -1.46 -13.69 -13.25
C ILE A 32 0.03 -13.65 -13.64
N ARG A 33 0.52 -12.52 -14.17
CA ARG A 33 1.92 -12.30 -14.55
C ARG A 33 2.72 -11.68 -13.40
N GLY A 34 2.06 -11.28 -12.33
CA GLY A 34 2.65 -10.72 -11.12
C GLY A 34 2.82 -9.22 -11.16
N ASN A 35 2.14 -8.51 -12.05
CA ASN A 35 2.07 -7.05 -12.00
C ASN A 35 1.10 -6.62 -10.92
N ILE A 36 1.44 -5.55 -10.20
CA ILE A 36 0.55 -4.97 -9.19
C ILE A 36 -0.67 -4.39 -9.90
N LEU A 37 -1.89 -4.77 -9.53
CA LEU A 37 -3.12 -4.18 -10.08
C LEU A 37 -3.60 -3.00 -9.23
N THR A 38 -3.54 -3.15 -7.91
CA THR A 38 -3.90 -2.09 -6.97
C THR A 38 -2.87 -1.99 -5.85
N LEU A 39 -2.65 -0.75 -5.38
CA LEU A 39 -1.92 -0.44 -4.16
C LEU A 39 -2.78 0.50 -3.32
N ASN A 40 -3.22 0.02 -2.17
CA ASN A 40 -3.87 0.85 -1.16
C ASN A 40 -2.90 1.01 0.01
N ARG A 41 -2.47 2.23 0.29
CA ARG A 41 -1.65 2.58 1.45
C ARG A 41 -2.47 3.42 2.40
N THR A 42 -2.56 2.98 3.65
CA THR A 42 -3.16 3.73 4.74
C THR A 42 -2.10 3.98 5.79
N GLY A 43 -2.17 5.15 6.42
CA GLY A 43 -1.08 5.53 7.27
C GLY A 43 -1.26 6.85 7.99
N TYR A 44 -0.23 7.19 8.74
CA TYR A 44 -0.06 8.48 9.36
C TYR A 44 0.63 9.41 8.37
N TYR A 45 0.02 10.55 8.06
CA TYR A 45 0.58 11.55 7.16
C TYR A 45 0.26 12.95 7.68
N THR A 46 1.03 13.93 7.19
CA THR A 46 0.85 15.34 7.51
C THR A 46 0.15 16.03 6.34
N ASP A 47 -0.97 16.68 6.62
CA ASP A 47 -1.71 17.50 5.66
C ASP A 47 -1.99 18.88 6.27
N ALA A 48 -1.61 19.93 5.55
CA ALA A 48 -1.72 21.32 5.99
C ALA A 48 -1.24 21.59 7.43
N GLY A 49 -0.20 20.88 7.89
CA GLY A 49 0.36 21.01 9.24
C GLY A 49 -0.38 20.23 10.34
N SER A 50 -1.44 19.50 9.99
CA SER A 50 -2.15 18.58 10.88
C SER A 50 -1.73 17.14 10.59
N CYS A 51 -1.59 16.36 11.65
CA CYS A 51 -1.26 14.95 11.52
C CYS A 51 -2.52 14.08 11.55
N LEU A 52 -2.72 13.27 10.52
CA LEU A 52 -3.94 12.49 10.31
C LEU A 52 -3.60 11.02 10.04
N TYR A 53 -4.55 10.15 10.39
CA TYR A 53 -4.56 8.75 9.97
C TYR A 53 -5.60 8.57 8.87
N ASN A 54 -5.16 8.36 7.63
CA ASN A 54 -6.06 8.13 6.49
C ASN A 54 -5.34 7.40 5.34
N THR A 55 -6.01 7.29 4.20
CA THR A 55 -5.43 6.89 2.93
C THR A 55 -4.28 7.82 2.54
N ILE A 56 -3.10 7.25 2.35
CA ILE A 56 -1.94 7.90 1.73
C ILE A 56 -2.04 7.75 0.22
N ASP A 57 -2.35 6.53 -0.25
CA ASP A 57 -2.51 6.23 -1.68
C ASP A 57 -3.64 5.23 -1.93
N ASN A 58 -4.32 5.42 -3.05
CA ASN A 58 -5.31 4.50 -3.57
C ASN A 58 -5.11 4.38 -5.07
N LEU A 59 -4.14 3.56 -5.47
CA LEU A 59 -3.67 3.48 -6.86
C LEU A 59 -4.21 2.25 -7.56
N THR A 60 -4.62 2.45 -8.81
CA THR A 60 -4.88 1.38 -9.78
C THR A 60 -3.87 1.48 -10.92
N TYR A 61 -3.17 0.38 -11.19
CA TYR A 61 -2.16 0.28 -12.24
C TYR A 61 -2.71 -0.46 -13.45
N ASN A 62 -2.57 0.14 -14.62
CA ASN A 62 -2.95 -0.45 -15.89
C ASN A 62 -1.71 -0.80 -16.70
N TYR A 63 -1.75 -1.96 -17.37
CA TYR A 63 -0.66 -2.45 -18.19
C TYR A 63 -1.15 -2.65 -19.63
N ALA A 64 -0.22 -2.54 -20.58
CA ALA A 64 -0.52 -2.90 -21.95
C ALA A 64 -0.83 -4.39 -22.04
N ALA A 65 -1.76 -4.74 -22.94
CA ALA A 65 -2.27 -6.10 -23.06
C ALA A 65 -1.13 -7.11 -23.23
N ASN A 66 -1.21 -8.20 -22.45
CA ASN A 66 -0.30 -9.34 -22.51
C ASN A 66 1.19 -9.03 -22.26
N ASN A 67 1.51 -7.91 -21.60
CA ASN A 67 2.89 -7.61 -21.20
C ASN A 67 2.96 -6.84 -19.87
N ASN A 68 4.18 -6.59 -19.39
CA ASN A 68 4.42 -5.93 -18.09
C ASN A 68 4.71 -4.42 -18.24
N LYS A 69 4.35 -3.82 -19.39
CA LYS A 69 4.55 -2.39 -19.64
C LYS A 69 3.41 -1.61 -19.00
N LEU A 70 3.72 -0.82 -17.98
CA LEU A 70 2.77 0.10 -17.36
C LEU A 70 2.30 1.14 -18.39
N THR A 71 0.98 1.35 -18.48
CA THR A 71 0.36 2.36 -19.34
C THR A 71 -0.17 3.54 -18.53
N SER A 72 -0.70 3.30 -17.33
CA SER A 72 -1.13 4.37 -16.43
C SER A 72 -1.16 3.91 -14.97
N ALA A 73 -1.07 4.89 -14.07
CA ALA A 73 -1.41 4.74 -12.67
C ALA A 73 -2.43 5.83 -12.32
N LEU A 74 -3.58 5.44 -11.79
CA LEU A 74 -4.69 6.33 -11.47
C LEU A 74 -4.90 6.35 -9.95
N SER A 75 -5.10 7.53 -9.38
CA SER A 75 -5.55 7.70 -8.00
C SER A 75 -7.08 7.71 -7.93
N GLY A 76 -7.66 6.90 -7.04
CA GLY A 76 -9.09 6.88 -6.73
C GLY A 76 -9.48 7.78 -5.57
#